data_AF-A0A919MZD8-F1
#
_entry.id   AF-A0A919MZD8-F1
#
_cell.length_a   1.000
_cell.length_b   1.000
_cell.length_c   1.000
_cell.angle_alpha   90.00
_cell.angle_beta   90.00
_cell.angle_gamma   90.00
#
_symmetry.space_group_name_H-M   'P 1'
#
loop_
_entity.id
_entity.type
_entity.pdbx_description
1 polymer ?
#
loop_
_entity_poly.entity_id
_entity_poly.type
_entity_poly.pdbx_seq_one_letter_code
_entity_poly.pdbx_strand_id
1 'polypeptide(L)'
;MSLPAYLTPSRASAMRLLLEPAPEPSAEGTASSLMAQAHNPTDPSPAGRQPAGQWDGQRAADQLPPGLLANQQRACEEAAELAQWQAYDLQWQVFHRLREFSVNHGSQAWRLRYRTPLSAYALAYLFTQPADPGSRSSQLTVVRAATRLWKAGPESQHPVPLLSSLTGQVRGRDPRLVWDLREQIANRSDDGMTADAVYLGLGLSSLDTHTGAFAQVCQTATNEMDIPGVFLFLATGSADPVDQQVIIADRRCATDHNVTTVHAHRALSLFRLQAPYPFAHVELETLYQQSGYGQLLRWMWELDRALHEADHARREAATRRRTGRGRS
;
A
#
# COMPACT_ATOMS: atom_id res chain seq x y z
N MET A 1 -30.56 -8.95 44.61
CA MET A 1 -29.82 -8.01 43.75
C MET A 1 -28.41 -8.58 43.59
N SER A 2 -28.19 -9.32 42.50
CA SER A 2 -26.93 -10.02 42.21
C SER A 2 -26.44 -9.57 40.83
N LEU A 3 -25.19 -9.16 40.75
CA LEU A 3 -24.51 -8.77 39.51
C LEU A 3 -24.28 -10.01 38.62
N PRO A 4 -24.43 -9.93 37.29
CA PRO A 4 -24.11 -11.04 36.42
C PRO A 4 -22.60 -11.13 36.15
N ALA A 5 -22.12 -12.37 36.07
CA ALA A 5 -20.74 -12.74 35.83
C ALA A 5 -20.28 -12.37 34.42
N TYR A 6 -19.08 -11.79 34.33
CA TYR A 6 -18.37 -11.54 33.08
C TYR A 6 -17.89 -12.86 32.48
N LEU A 7 -18.44 -13.23 31.34
CA LEU A 7 -17.87 -14.27 30.46
C LEU A 7 -16.84 -13.61 29.54
N THR A 8 -15.57 -13.93 29.76
CA THR A 8 -14.50 -13.68 28.80
C THR A 8 -14.74 -14.50 27.52
N PRO A 9 -14.77 -13.88 26.31
CA PRO A 9 -14.85 -14.65 25.08
C PRO A 9 -13.53 -15.37 24.79
N SER A 10 -13.64 -16.66 24.48
CA SER A 10 -12.55 -17.57 24.14
C SER A 10 -11.79 -17.13 22.88
N ARG A 11 -10.46 -17.16 22.97
CA ARG A 11 -9.48 -16.77 21.94
C ARG A 11 -9.37 -17.75 20.75
N ALA A 12 -10.26 -18.73 20.63
CA ALA A 12 -10.08 -19.89 19.72
C ALA A 12 -10.96 -19.91 18.45
N SER A 13 -11.73 -18.86 18.15
CA SER A 13 -12.68 -18.87 17.01
C SER A 13 -12.33 -17.98 15.83
N ALA A 14 -11.18 -17.28 15.83
CA ALA A 14 -10.82 -16.32 14.77
C ALA A 14 -9.91 -16.87 13.65
N MET A 15 -9.50 -18.14 13.70
CA MET A 15 -8.58 -18.72 12.70
C MET A 15 -9.19 -19.84 11.82
N ARG A 16 -10.46 -20.21 12.02
CA ARG A 16 -11.04 -21.41 11.38
C ARG A 16 -11.84 -21.18 10.10
N LEU A 17 -11.79 -19.97 9.51
CA LEU A 17 -12.65 -19.61 8.36
C LEU A 17 -11.90 -19.19 7.08
N LEU A 18 -10.58 -19.38 7.00
CA LEU A 18 -9.79 -19.09 5.78
C LEU A 18 -9.14 -20.34 5.14
N LEU A 19 -9.31 -21.53 5.70
CA LEU A 19 -8.70 -22.76 5.20
C LEU A 19 -9.69 -23.94 5.35
N GLU A 20 -10.60 -24.09 4.38
CA GLU A 20 -11.12 -25.42 4.05
C GLU A 20 -10.15 -26.09 3.07
N PRO A 21 -9.69 -27.33 3.32
CA PRO A 21 -8.79 -28.02 2.41
C PRO A 21 -9.54 -28.46 1.15
N ALA A 22 -8.98 -28.12 -0.02
CA ALA A 22 -9.41 -28.66 -1.30
C ALA A 22 -9.22 -30.20 -1.34
N PRO A 23 -10.08 -30.97 -2.02
CA PRO A 23 -9.92 -32.41 -2.17
C PRO A 23 -8.65 -32.74 -2.96
N GLU A 24 -7.90 -33.74 -2.48
CA GLU A 24 -6.66 -34.22 -3.09
C GLU A 24 -6.86 -34.66 -4.54
N PRO A 25 -6.05 -34.18 -5.51
CA PRO A 25 -6.00 -34.79 -6.83
C PRO A 25 -5.13 -36.06 -6.79
N SER A 26 -5.74 -37.16 -7.22
CA SER A 26 -5.11 -38.45 -7.44
C SER A 26 -3.92 -38.34 -8.40
N ALA A 27 -2.80 -38.93 -7.99
CA ALA A 27 -1.58 -39.02 -8.77
C ALA A 27 -1.70 -40.11 -9.85
N GLU A 28 -1.44 -39.76 -11.11
CA GLU A 28 -1.02 -40.69 -12.17
C GLU A 28 -0.41 -39.91 -13.35
N GLY A 29 0.71 -40.40 -13.89
CA GLY A 29 1.07 -40.14 -15.30
C GLY A 29 2.41 -39.46 -15.63
N THR A 30 3.52 -40.19 -15.46
CA THR A 30 4.62 -40.40 -16.44
C THR A 30 5.20 -39.26 -17.30
N ALA A 31 6.47 -38.94 -17.00
CA ALA A 31 7.68 -38.90 -17.85
C ALA A 31 7.59 -38.63 -19.38
N SER A 32 8.37 -37.62 -19.84
CA SER A 32 9.28 -37.63 -21.01
C SER A 32 10.08 -36.32 -21.02
N SER A 33 11.39 -36.32 -20.72
CA SER A 33 12.50 -36.54 -21.65
C SER A 33 12.53 -35.57 -22.83
N LEU A 34 13.43 -34.57 -22.79
CA LEU A 34 14.21 -34.18 -23.96
C LEU A 34 15.43 -33.33 -23.58
N MET A 35 16.55 -33.76 -24.14
CA MET A 35 17.88 -33.18 -24.05
C MET A 35 17.96 -31.81 -24.72
N ALA A 36 18.79 -30.93 -24.16
CA ALA A 36 19.59 -29.99 -24.93
C ALA A 36 20.89 -29.68 -24.16
N GLN A 37 21.97 -30.38 -24.53
CA GLN A 37 23.33 -30.00 -24.20
C GLN A 37 23.72 -28.80 -25.08
N ALA A 38 24.07 -27.67 -24.46
CA ALA A 38 24.75 -26.58 -25.13
C ALA A 38 26.19 -26.51 -24.62
N HIS A 39 27.14 -26.75 -25.52
CA HIS A 39 28.56 -26.56 -25.33
C HIS A 39 28.87 -25.08 -25.06
N ASN A 40 29.67 -24.83 -24.01
CA ASN A 40 30.23 -23.53 -23.70
C ASN A 40 31.71 -23.54 -24.11
N PRO A 41 32.16 -22.74 -25.09
CA PRO A 41 33.57 -22.66 -25.43
C PRO A 41 34.32 -21.84 -24.38
N THR A 42 35.37 -22.46 -23.84
CA THR A 42 36.37 -21.88 -22.96
C THR A 42 37.21 -20.87 -23.74
N ASP A 43 37.05 -19.58 -23.46
CA ASP A 43 37.98 -18.54 -23.91
C ASP A 43 39.10 -18.35 -22.87
N PRO A 44 40.38 -18.39 -23.26
CA PRO A 44 41.50 -18.13 -22.35
C PRO A 44 41.62 -16.63 -22.09
N SER A 45 41.44 -16.23 -20.83
CA SER A 45 41.72 -14.87 -20.37
C SER A 45 43.20 -14.49 -20.59
N PRO A 46 43.50 -13.33 -21.21
CA PRO A 46 44.85 -12.81 -21.26
C PRO A 46 45.26 -12.31 -19.87
N ALA A 47 46.32 -12.93 -19.34
CA ALA A 47 47.08 -12.40 -18.23
C ALA A 47 47.68 -11.03 -18.60
N GLY A 48 47.53 -10.04 -17.71
CA GLY A 48 48.44 -8.90 -17.67
C GLY A 48 47.81 -7.52 -17.82
N ARG A 49 47.42 -6.92 -16.69
CA ARG A 49 47.89 -5.61 -16.20
C ARG A 49 47.09 -5.27 -14.95
N GLN A 50 47.72 -5.44 -13.78
CA GLN A 50 47.23 -4.80 -12.57
C GLN A 50 47.33 -3.29 -12.77
N PRO A 51 46.25 -2.52 -12.53
CA PRO A 51 46.34 -1.06 -12.54
C PRO A 51 47.25 -0.62 -11.39
N ALA A 52 48.41 -0.07 -11.74
CA ALA A 52 49.29 0.64 -10.81
C ALA A 52 48.57 1.92 -10.37
N GLY A 53 47.77 1.77 -9.31
CA GLY A 53 46.87 2.81 -8.82
C GLY A 53 45.81 2.24 -7.88
N GLN A 54 46.10 1.14 -7.19
CA GLN A 54 45.30 0.71 -6.04
C GLN A 54 45.71 1.60 -4.86
N TRP A 55 45.14 2.81 -4.88
CA TRP A 55 45.33 3.88 -3.91
C TRP A 55 45.15 3.38 -2.47
N ASP A 56 45.98 3.91 -1.58
CA ASP A 56 46.09 3.73 -0.13
C ASP A 56 44.80 3.98 0.71
N GLY A 57 43.61 3.77 0.17
CA GLY A 57 42.34 3.94 0.90
C GLY A 57 42.21 3.00 2.11
N GLN A 58 42.80 1.81 2.05
CA GLN A 58 42.84 0.88 3.17
C GLN A 58 43.76 1.33 4.31
N ARG A 59 44.87 2.05 4.03
CA ARG A 59 45.73 2.61 5.11
C ARG A 59 45.12 3.83 5.79
N ALA A 60 44.25 4.57 5.10
CA ALA A 60 43.57 5.73 5.68
C ALA A 60 42.46 5.33 6.68
N ALA A 61 41.80 4.19 6.47
CA ALA A 61 40.80 3.66 7.40
C ALA A 61 41.43 3.19 8.74
N ASP A 62 42.66 2.66 8.70
CA ASP A 62 43.39 2.18 9.88
C ASP A 62 43.97 3.30 10.77
N GLN A 63 43.89 4.57 10.34
CA GLN A 63 44.43 5.73 11.09
C GLN A 63 43.35 6.59 11.76
N LEU A 64 42.07 6.25 11.65
CA LEU A 64 41.03 6.97 12.38
C LEU A 64 41.14 6.64 13.88
N PRO A 65 41.22 7.63 14.78
CA PRO A 65 41.13 7.43 16.22
C PRO A 65 39.94 6.52 16.55
N PRO A 66 40.10 5.49 17.41
CA PRO A 66 39.02 4.57 17.76
C PRO A 66 37.72 5.25 18.21
N GLY A 67 37.82 6.44 18.81
CA GLY A 67 36.66 7.25 19.20
C GLY A 67 35.85 7.84 18.04
N LEU A 68 36.47 8.14 16.89
CA LEU A 68 35.76 8.68 15.72
C LEU A 68 34.97 7.59 14.98
N LEU A 69 35.53 6.38 14.86
CA LEU A 69 34.82 5.23 14.29
C LEU A 69 33.60 4.86 15.14
N ALA A 70 33.76 4.81 16.47
CA ALA A 70 32.66 4.54 17.39
C ALA A 70 31.57 5.65 17.39
N ASN A 71 31.92 6.90 17.09
CA ASN A 71 30.94 7.98 16.95
C ASN A 71 30.21 7.92 15.60
N GLN A 72 30.90 7.55 14.53
CA GLN A 72 30.26 7.35 13.22
C GLN A 72 29.30 6.16 13.24
N GLN A 73 29.70 5.04 13.85
CA GLN A 73 28.83 3.87 14.01
C GLN A 73 27.56 4.23 14.80
N ARG A 74 27.71 4.92 15.94
CA ARG A 74 26.56 5.40 16.72
C ARG A 74 25.65 6.34 15.91
N ALA A 75 26.22 7.29 15.17
CA ALA A 75 25.42 8.18 14.33
C ALA A 75 24.68 7.42 13.21
N CYS A 76 25.30 6.39 12.61
CA CYS A 76 24.65 5.52 11.62
C CYS A 76 23.52 4.69 12.25
N GLU A 77 23.74 4.14 13.44
CA GLU A 77 22.72 3.38 14.20
C GLU A 77 21.54 4.27 14.59
N GLU A 78 21.81 5.46 15.13
CA GLU A 78 20.78 6.46 15.48
C GLU A 78 19.99 6.90 14.24
N ALA A 79 20.65 7.12 13.11
CA ALA A 79 19.99 7.46 11.85
C ALA A 79 19.13 6.31 11.31
N ALA A 80 19.60 5.07 11.42
CA ALA A 80 18.84 3.88 11.01
C ALA A 80 17.60 3.66 11.90
N GLU A 81 17.74 3.81 13.22
CA GLU A 81 16.63 3.75 14.17
C GLU A 81 15.61 4.85 13.86
N LEU A 82 16.05 6.10 13.66
CA LEU A 82 15.16 7.21 13.29
C LEU A 82 14.41 6.96 11.98
N ALA A 83 15.09 6.45 10.95
CA ALA A 83 14.46 6.11 9.68
C ALA A 83 13.40 5.01 9.84
N GLN A 84 13.66 4.01 10.67
CA GLN A 84 12.70 2.96 10.99
C GLN A 84 11.46 3.52 11.72
N TRP A 85 11.65 4.43 12.67
CA TRP A 85 10.57 5.12 13.36
C TRP A 85 9.71 5.96 12.41
N GLN A 86 10.33 6.70 11.49
CA GLN A 86 9.62 7.51 10.50
C GLN A 86 8.81 6.63 9.53
N ALA A 87 9.37 5.51 9.08
CA ALA A 87 8.65 4.56 8.24
C ALA A 87 7.43 3.97 8.97
N TYR A 88 7.57 3.68 10.26
CA TYR A 88 6.49 3.19 11.11
C TYR A 88 5.36 4.22 11.29
N ASP A 89 5.72 5.45 11.63
CA ASP A 89 4.75 6.54 11.78
C ASP A 89 3.97 6.77 10.48
N LEU A 90 4.67 6.78 9.35
CA LEU A 90 4.06 6.92 8.03
C LEU A 90 3.04 5.79 7.74
N GLN A 91 3.37 4.54 8.08
CA GLN A 91 2.46 3.41 7.90
C GLN A 91 1.18 3.55 8.74
N TRP A 92 1.30 4.06 9.97
CA TRP A 92 0.13 4.35 10.80
C TRP A 92 -0.71 5.49 10.27
N GLN A 93 -0.08 6.56 9.80
CA GLN A 93 -0.79 7.65 9.14
C GLN A 93 -1.57 7.15 7.92
N VAL A 94 -0.97 6.29 7.08
CA VAL A 94 -1.65 5.63 5.97
C VAL A 94 -2.86 4.82 6.45
N PHE A 95 -2.66 3.95 7.44
CA PHE A 95 -3.73 3.11 7.98
C PHE A 95 -4.90 3.96 8.49
N HIS A 96 -4.62 4.97 9.32
CA HIS A 96 -5.63 5.85 9.87
C HIS A 96 -6.36 6.63 8.76
N ARG A 97 -5.63 7.13 7.76
CA ARG A 97 -6.22 7.83 6.62
C ARG A 97 -7.18 6.95 5.83
N LEU A 98 -6.81 5.69 5.57
CA LEU A 98 -7.68 4.75 4.86
C LEU A 98 -8.88 4.31 5.68
N ARG A 99 -8.71 4.15 7.00
CA ARG A 99 -9.82 3.89 7.91
C ARG A 99 -10.83 5.04 7.90
N GLU A 100 -10.36 6.29 8.03
CA GLU A 100 -11.20 7.49 7.92
C GLU A 100 -11.90 7.57 6.57
N PHE A 101 -11.17 7.32 5.49
CA PHE A 101 -11.71 7.29 4.14
C PHE A 101 -12.83 6.24 4.01
N SER A 102 -12.62 5.02 4.51
CA SER A 102 -13.62 3.95 4.49
C SER A 102 -14.88 4.29 5.29
N VAL A 103 -14.72 4.90 6.47
CA VAL A 103 -15.85 5.41 7.28
C VAL A 103 -16.63 6.48 6.53
N ASN A 104 -15.92 7.47 5.98
CA ASN A 104 -16.54 8.56 5.24
C ASN A 104 -17.25 8.06 3.98
N HIS A 105 -16.65 7.10 3.27
CA HIS A 105 -17.26 6.45 2.12
C HIS A 105 -18.57 5.76 2.50
N GLY A 106 -18.57 4.93 3.55
CA GLY A 106 -19.79 4.27 4.05
C GLY A 106 -20.87 5.26 4.47
N SER A 107 -20.51 6.32 5.19
CA SER A 107 -21.43 7.38 5.60
C SER A 107 -22.07 8.11 4.41
N GLN A 108 -21.27 8.48 3.41
CA GLN A 108 -21.80 9.14 2.20
C GLN A 108 -22.67 8.21 1.36
N ALA A 109 -22.24 6.95 1.18
CA ALA A 109 -23.01 5.95 0.43
C ALA A 109 -24.36 5.70 1.10
N TRP A 110 -24.40 5.59 2.44
CA TRP A 110 -25.65 5.48 3.21
C TRP A 110 -26.55 6.69 3.00
N ARG A 111 -26.03 7.92 3.16
CA ARG A 111 -26.82 9.15 3.05
C ARG A 111 -27.43 9.34 1.66
N LEU A 112 -26.70 8.95 0.61
CA LEU A 112 -27.10 9.18 -0.78
C LEU A 112 -27.87 8.01 -1.41
N ARG A 113 -28.03 6.88 -0.71
CA ARG A 113 -28.55 5.61 -1.24
C ARG A 113 -29.87 5.68 -2.03
N TYR A 114 -30.79 6.58 -1.66
CA TYR A 114 -32.09 6.72 -2.35
C TYR A 114 -32.14 7.83 -3.40
N ARG A 115 -31.12 8.71 -3.47
CA ARG A 115 -31.13 9.87 -4.39
C ARG A 115 -30.10 9.73 -5.49
N THR A 116 -28.87 9.41 -5.11
CA THR A 116 -27.73 9.27 -6.03
C THR A 116 -26.83 8.20 -5.43
N PRO A 117 -27.22 6.92 -5.55
CA PRO A 117 -26.48 5.84 -4.92
C PRO A 117 -25.02 5.87 -5.37
N LEU A 118 -24.12 5.66 -4.42
CA LEU A 118 -22.68 5.52 -4.70
C LEU A 118 -22.35 4.04 -4.91
N SER A 119 -21.30 3.79 -5.70
CA SER A 119 -20.73 2.46 -5.83
C SER A 119 -20.29 1.94 -4.46
N ALA A 120 -20.30 0.62 -4.29
CA ALA A 120 -19.70 -0.01 -3.11
C ALA A 120 -18.18 0.15 -3.06
N TYR A 121 -17.54 0.66 -4.12
CA TYR A 121 -16.10 0.81 -4.25
C TYR A 121 -15.70 2.28 -4.35
N ALA A 122 -14.59 2.64 -3.70
CA ALA A 122 -13.99 3.97 -3.79
C ALA A 122 -12.45 3.87 -3.69
N LEU A 123 -11.73 4.77 -4.36
CA LEU A 123 -10.26 4.80 -4.34
C LEU A 123 -9.72 6.02 -3.58
N ALA A 124 -8.59 5.83 -2.93
CA ALA A 124 -7.76 6.86 -2.32
C ALA A 124 -6.32 6.74 -2.86
N TYR A 125 -5.88 7.73 -3.61
CA TYR A 125 -4.50 7.90 -4.03
C TYR A 125 -3.76 8.62 -2.90
N LEU A 126 -2.85 7.93 -2.23
CA LEU A 126 -2.17 8.45 -1.06
C LEU A 126 -0.88 9.16 -1.45
N PHE A 127 -0.61 10.24 -0.75
CA PHE A 127 0.56 11.08 -0.95
C PHE A 127 1.22 11.39 0.37
N THR A 128 2.50 11.63 0.30
CA THR A 128 3.30 12.10 1.41
C THR A 128 3.89 13.47 1.10
N GLN A 129 3.90 14.36 2.09
CA GLN A 129 4.50 15.70 1.96
C GLN A 129 4.93 16.22 3.34
N PRO A 130 5.80 17.26 3.41
CA PRO A 130 6.08 17.93 4.68
C PRO A 130 4.81 18.49 5.32
N ALA A 131 4.70 18.37 6.65
CA ALA A 131 3.57 18.88 7.42
C ALA A 131 3.39 20.39 7.23
N ASP A 132 4.50 21.12 7.32
CA ASP A 132 4.60 22.54 7.01
C ASP A 132 5.59 22.76 5.85
N PRO A 133 5.08 22.92 4.61
CA PRO A 133 5.95 23.12 3.45
C PRO A 133 6.70 24.46 3.47
N GLY A 134 6.31 25.41 4.33
CA GLY A 134 7.02 26.68 4.52
C GLY A 134 8.15 26.58 5.54
N SER A 135 8.14 25.56 6.41
CA SER A 135 9.14 25.38 7.45
C SER A 135 10.28 24.48 7.00
N ARG A 136 11.48 25.07 6.91
CA ARG A 136 12.73 24.34 6.63
C ARG A 136 13.11 23.34 7.72
N SER A 137 12.50 23.43 8.91
CA SER A 137 12.78 22.56 10.06
C SER A 137 11.75 21.46 10.27
N SER A 138 10.67 21.41 9.48
CA SER A 138 9.66 20.36 9.65
C SER A 138 10.15 19.04 9.05
N GLN A 139 10.75 18.19 9.90
CA GLN A 139 10.99 16.78 9.57
C GLN A 139 9.69 15.95 9.58
N LEU A 140 8.61 16.51 10.12
CA LEU A 140 7.31 15.84 10.18
C LEU A 140 6.72 15.75 8.78
N THR A 141 6.34 14.53 8.44
CA THR A 141 5.73 14.17 7.17
C THR A 141 4.26 13.83 7.42
N VAL A 142 3.37 14.27 6.53
CA VAL A 142 1.93 14.02 6.63
C VAL A 142 1.42 13.26 5.41
N VAL A 143 0.50 12.33 5.66
CA VAL A 143 -0.23 11.62 4.59
C VAL A 143 -1.45 12.43 4.16
N ARG A 144 -1.61 12.62 2.86
CA ARG A 144 -2.77 13.23 2.20
C ARG A 144 -3.37 12.25 1.20
N ALA A 145 -4.64 12.44 0.85
CA ALA A 145 -5.36 11.60 -0.09
C ALA A 145 -6.01 12.44 -1.20
N ALA A 146 -5.93 11.96 -2.44
CA ALA A 146 -6.85 12.33 -3.51
C ALA A 146 -7.82 11.15 -3.71
N THR A 147 -9.12 11.39 -3.69
CA THR A 147 -10.13 10.34 -3.65
C THR A 147 -10.97 10.32 -4.93
N ARG A 148 -11.36 9.11 -5.35
CA ARG A 148 -12.29 8.87 -6.44
C ARG A 148 -13.46 8.04 -5.95
N LEU A 149 -14.67 8.56 -6.16
CA LEU A 149 -15.96 7.96 -5.81
C LEU A 149 -16.77 7.81 -7.09
N TRP A 150 -17.45 6.67 -7.24
CA TRP A 150 -18.32 6.44 -8.38
C TRP A 150 -19.79 6.49 -7.95
N LYS A 151 -20.65 6.93 -8.86
CA LYS A 151 -22.08 6.64 -8.74
C LYS A 151 -22.28 5.15 -8.98
N ALA A 152 -23.28 4.55 -8.32
CA ALA A 152 -23.68 3.19 -8.59
C ALA A 152 -24.25 3.09 -10.01
N GLY A 153 -23.82 2.06 -10.73
CA GLY A 153 -24.12 1.83 -12.13
C GLY A 153 -23.42 0.57 -12.62
N PRO A 154 -23.82 0.00 -13.78
CA PRO A 154 -23.24 -1.24 -14.32
C PRO A 154 -21.71 -1.20 -14.41
N GLU A 155 -21.14 -0.04 -14.74
CA GLU A 155 -19.70 0.19 -14.86
C GLU A 155 -18.95 0.13 -13.52
N SER A 156 -19.65 0.32 -12.41
CA SER A 156 -19.07 0.43 -11.06
C SER A 156 -19.44 -0.73 -10.14
N GLN A 157 -20.16 -1.73 -10.67
CA GLN A 157 -20.63 -2.89 -9.92
C GLN A 157 -19.50 -3.88 -9.60
N HIS A 158 -18.43 -3.86 -10.41
CA HIS A 158 -17.31 -4.78 -10.27
C HIS A 158 -16.00 -4.00 -10.17
N PRO A 159 -15.19 -4.24 -9.12
CA PRO A 159 -13.99 -3.46 -8.89
C PRO A 159 -12.88 -3.80 -9.89
N VAL A 160 -12.81 -5.05 -10.36
CA VAL A 160 -11.77 -5.50 -11.31
C VAL A 160 -11.86 -4.77 -12.66
N PRO A 161 -13.02 -4.73 -13.36
CA PRO A 161 -13.17 -3.92 -14.58
C PRO A 161 -12.91 -2.43 -14.34
N LEU A 162 -13.32 -1.88 -13.20
CA LEU A 162 -13.04 -0.48 -12.82
C LEU A 162 -11.53 -0.21 -12.79
N LEU A 163 -10.78 -1.01 -12.02
CA LEU A 163 -9.33 -0.86 -11.90
C LEU A 163 -8.61 -1.09 -13.22
N SER A 164 -9.05 -2.08 -14.01
CA SER A 164 -8.52 -2.35 -15.34
C SER A 164 -8.70 -1.15 -16.28
N SER A 165 -9.90 -0.56 -16.31
CA SER A 165 -10.19 0.64 -17.10
C SER A 165 -9.34 1.83 -16.68
N LEU A 166 -9.18 2.08 -15.37
CA LEU A 166 -8.31 3.14 -14.86
C LEU A 166 -6.85 2.91 -15.22
N THR A 167 -6.40 1.66 -15.15
CA THR A 167 -5.03 1.28 -15.55
C THR A 167 -4.80 1.61 -17.02
N GLY A 168 -5.76 1.25 -17.89
CA GLY A 168 -5.74 1.62 -19.30
C GLY A 168 -5.70 3.14 -19.52
N GLN A 169 -6.50 3.90 -18.75
CA GLN A 169 -6.51 5.36 -18.82
C GLN A 169 -5.15 5.97 -18.42
N VAL A 170 -4.53 5.50 -17.33
CA VAL A 170 -3.20 5.97 -16.89
C VAL A 170 -2.15 5.63 -17.93
N ARG A 171 -2.14 4.40 -18.45
CA ARG A 171 -1.17 3.95 -19.46
C ARG A 171 -1.33 4.66 -20.80
N GLY A 172 -2.56 5.00 -21.17
CA GLY A 172 -2.89 5.73 -22.41
C GLY A 172 -2.65 7.24 -22.36
N ARG A 173 -2.14 7.79 -21.26
CA ARG A 173 -1.82 9.23 -21.15
C ARG A 173 -0.78 9.64 -22.19
N ASP A 174 -0.88 10.87 -22.72
CA ASP A 174 0.16 11.43 -23.57
C ASP A 174 1.38 11.80 -22.70
N PRO A 175 2.55 11.16 -22.89
CA PRO A 175 3.75 11.45 -22.10
C PRO A 175 4.33 12.85 -22.34
N ARG A 176 3.86 13.58 -23.36
CA ARG A 176 4.29 14.95 -23.66
C ARG A 176 3.58 15.99 -22.82
N LEU A 177 2.40 15.65 -22.29
CA LEU A 177 1.59 16.56 -21.48
C LEU A 177 1.92 16.38 -19.99
N VAL A 178 1.78 17.46 -19.23
CA VAL A 178 1.83 17.34 -17.76
C VAL A 178 0.57 16.63 -17.33
N TRP A 179 0.76 15.45 -16.75
CA TRP A 179 -0.33 14.63 -16.28
C TRP A 179 -0.27 14.55 -14.76
N ASP A 180 -1.34 14.98 -14.11
CA ASP A 180 -1.46 14.99 -12.65
C ASP A 180 -2.62 14.12 -12.21
N LEU A 181 -2.34 13.03 -11.50
CA LEU A 181 -3.34 12.07 -11.06
C LEU A 181 -4.45 12.71 -10.22
N ARG A 182 -4.12 13.79 -9.50
CA ARG A 182 -5.04 14.52 -8.62
C ARG A 182 -6.14 15.24 -9.39
N GLU A 183 -5.81 15.69 -10.59
CA GLU A 183 -6.73 16.44 -11.46
C GLU A 183 -7.39 15.54 -12.49
N GLN A 184 -6.67 14.52 -12.97
CA GLN A 184 -7.08 13.71 -14.11
C GLN A 184 -7.91 12.48 -13.70
N ILE A 185 -7.72 11.98 -12.47
CA ILE A 185 -8.38 10.76 -12.00
C ILE A 185 -9.15 10.98 -10.71
N ALA A 186 -8.64 11.74 -9.75
CA ALA A 186 -9.40 11.97 -8.51
C ALA A 186 -10.62 12.89 -8.75
N ASN A 187 -11.67 12.70 -7.94
CA ASN A 187 -12.80 13.65 -7.89
C ASN A 187 -12.54 14.77 -6.89
N ARG A 188 -11.74 14.50 -5.86
CA ARG A 188 -11.42 15.44 -4.79
C ARG A 188 -10.02 15.20 -4.27
N SER A 189 -9.37 16.26 -3.85
CA SER A 189 -8.11 16.21 -3.10
C SER A 189 -8.30 16.78 -1.70
N ASP A 190 -7.52 16.29 -0.74
CA ASP A 190 -7.43 16.88 0.58
C ASP A 190 -6.98 18.34 0.53
N ASP A 191 -7.57 19.15 1.42
CA ASP A 191 -7.18 20.54 1.59
C ASP A 191 -5.71 20.62 2.05
N GLY A 192 -4.96 21.56 1.46
CA GLY A 192 -3.53 21.76 1.76
C GLY A 192 -2.59 20.74 1.11
N MET A 193 -3.07 19.90 0.19
CA MET A 193 -2.19 19.05 -0.63
C MET A 193 -1.40 19.91 -1.63
N THR A 194 -0.07 19.82 -1.56
CA THR A 194 0.84 20.65 -2.35
C THR A 194 1.18 20.02 -3.68
N ALA A 195 1.55 20.83 -4.68
CA ALA A 195 2.00 20.33 -5.99
C ALA A 195 3.22 19.39 -5.90
N ASP A 196 4.04 19.53 -4.86
CA ASP A 196 5.27 18.74 -4.62
C ASP A 196 5.03 17.45 -3.81
N ALA A 197 3.79 17.16 -3.42
CA ALA A 197 3.44 15.92 -2.76
C ALA A 197 3.87 14.71 -3.60
N VAL A 198 4.34 13.67 -2.93
CA VAL A 198 4.91 12.46 -3.52
C VAL A 198 3.91 11.32 -3.41
N TYR A 199 3.60 10.67 -4.51
CA TYR A 199 2.70 9.52 -4.49
C TYR A 199 3.30 8.39 -3.64
N LEU A 200 2.48 7.83 -2.75
CA LEU A 200 2.88 6.83 -1.75
C LEU A 200 2.26 5.46 -2.03
N GLY A 201 1.05 5.42 -2.56
CA GLY A 201 0.36 4.16 -2.86
C GLY A 201 -1.15 4.30 -3.04
N LEU A 202 -1.78 3.16 -3.28
CA LEU A 202 -3.19 3.04 -3.62
C LEU A 202 -4.00 2.43 -2.47
N GLY A 203 -5.04 3.13 -2.08
CA GLY A 203 -6.09 2.64 -1.19
C GLY A 203 -7.37 2.33 -1.94
N LEU A 204 -8.03 1.24 -1.59
CA LEU A 204 -9.39 0.89 -2.02
C LEU A 204 -10.27 0.71 -0.80
N SER A 205 -11.45 1.33 -0.79
CA SER A 205 -12.52 1.04 0.15
C SER A 205 -13.60 0.23 -0.57
N SER A 206 -14.03 -0.86 0.05
CA SER A 206 -15.16 -1.69 -0.34
C SER A 206 -16.22 -1.70 0.76
N LEU A 207 -17.49 -1.49 0.39
CA LEU A 207 -18.65 -1.69 1.26
C LEU A 207 -19.28 -3.07 1.04
N ASP A 208 -18.85 -3.79 0.01
CA ASP A 208 -19.08 -5.22 -0.12
C ASP A 208 -18.07 -5.93 0.78
N THR A 209 -18.58 -6.64 1.78
CA THR A 209 -17.75 -7.30 2.79
C THR A 209 -18.15 -8.77 2.94
N HIS A 210 -17.46 -9.51 3.79
CA HIS A 210 -17.84 -10.89 4.12
C HIS A 210 -19.24 -11.01 4.73
N THR A 211 -19.82 -9.94 5.27
CA THR A 211 -21.20 -9.94 5.80
C THR A 211 -22.27 -9.75 4.72
N GLY A 212 -21.87 -9.47 3.48
CA GLY A 212 -22.78 -9.30 2.35
C GLY A 212 -22.46 -8.09 1.48
N ALA A 213 -23.19 -7.98 0.37
CA ALA A 213 -23.09 -6.83 -0.52
C ALA A 213 -23.72 -5.58 0.12
N PHE A 214 -23.20 -4.39 -0.19
CA PHE A 214 -23.66 -3.12 0.37
C PHE A 214 -25.17 -2.91 0.20
N ALA A 215 -25.71 -3.30 -0.95
CA ALA A 215 -27.14 -3.22 -1.23
C ALA A 215 -27.99 -4.09 -0.29
N GLN A 216 -27.48 -5.25 0.14
CA GLN A 216 -28.14 -6.14 1.11
C GLN A 216 -28.02 -5.58 2.52
N VAL A 217 -26.83 -5.11 2.90
CA VAL A 217 -26.60 -4.46 4.21
C VAL A 217 -27.51 -3.25 4.39
N CYS A 218 -27.74 -2.46 3.34
CA CYS A 218 -28.62 -1.30 3.41
C CYS A 218 -30.08 -1.63 3.77
N GLN A 219 -30.52 -2.88 3.61
CA GLN A 219 -31.89 -3.31 3.92
C GLN A 219 -32.08 -3.53 5.43
N THR A 220 -31.01 -3.83 6.16
CA THR A 220 -31.04 -4.17 7.59
C THR A 220 -30.36 -3.14 8.47
N ALA A 221 -29.44 -2.34 7.91
CA ALA A 221 -28.80 -1.23 8.61
C ALA A 221 -29.84 -0.20 9.09
N THR A 222 -29.66 0.31 10.31
CA THR A 222 -30.54 1.35 10.87
C THR A 222 -29.94 2.73 10.64
N ASN A 223 -28.60 2.84 10.64
CA ASN A 223 -27.89 4.09 10.44
C ASN A 223 -26.52 3.89 9.74
N GLU A 224 -25.80 4.98 9.46
CA GLU A 224 -24.51 4.94 8.76
C GLU A 224 -23.39 4.20 9.50
N MET A 225 -23.46 4.11 10.82
CA MET A 225 -22.48 3.38 11.63
C MET A 225 -22.67 1.87 11.54
N ASP A 226 -23.82 1.41 11.04
CA ASP A 226 -24.12 -0.01 10.83
C ASP A 226 -23.52 -0.53 9.51
N ILE A 227 -22.95 0.35 8.69
CA ILE A 227 -22.35 -0.01 7.41
C ILE A 227 -20.92 -0.52 7.66
N PRO A 228 -20.64 -1.82 7.48
CA PRO A 228 -19.29 -2.35 7.55
C PRO A 228 -18.49 -1.91 6.32
N GLY A 229 -17.19 -2.12 6.35
CA GLY A 229 -16.37 -1.92 5.17
C GLY A 229 -15.06 -2.66 5.26
N VAL A 230 -14.46 -2.91 4.11
CA VAL A 230 -13.08 -3.37 4.00
C VAL A 230 -12.28 -2.27 3.34
N PHE A 231 -11.05 -2.05 3.80
CA PHE A 231 -10.12 -1.25 3.04
C PHE A 231 -8.83 -2.01 2.78
N LEU A 232 -8.34 -1.86 1.57
CA LEU A 232 -7.11 -2.45 1.08
C LEU A 232 -6.13 -1.32 0.82
N PHE A 233 -4.90 -1.51 1.24
CA PHE A 233 -3.78 -0.65 0.89
C PHE A 233 -2.76 -1.45 0.11
N LEU A 234 -2.22 -0.82 -0.91
CA LEU A 234 -1.12 -1.34 -1.69
C LEU A 234 -0.13 -0.21 -1.95
N ALA A 235 1.13 -0.42 -1.59
CA ALA A 235 2.22 0.45 -1.99
C ALA A 235 3.35 -0.39 -2.59
N THR A 236 3.91 0.11 -3.70
CA THR A 236 4.98 -0.56 -4.44
C THR A 236 6.23 0.30 -4.34
N GLY A 237 7.16 -0.08 -3.46
CA GLY A 237 8.39 0.70 -3.23
C GLY A 237 9.41 0.61 -4.36
N SER A 238 9.36 -0.46 -5.16
CA SER A 238 10.23 -0.69 -6.32
C SER A 238 9.47 -1.45 -7.42
N ALA A 239 10.09 -1.63 -8.60
CA ALA A 239 9.48 -2.43 -9.66
C ALA A 239 9.34 -3.94 -9.30
N ASP A 240 9.96 -4.39 -8.21
CA ASP A 240 9.91 -5.76 -7.74
C ASP A 240 8.66 -6.02 -6.87
N PRO A 241 7.84 -7.05 -7.17
CA PRO A 241 6.74 -7.49 -6.30
C PRO A 241 7.14 -7.78 -4.85
N VAL A 242 8.40 -8.16 -4.59
CA VAL A 242 8.90 -8.43 -3.23
C VAL A 242 8.93 -7.16 -2.36
N ASP A 243 9.01 -5.98 -2.99
CA ASP A 243 8.97 -4.69 -2.30
C ASP A 243 7.56 -4.15 -2.06
N GLN A 244 6.55 -4.95 -2.34
CA GLN A 244 5.16 -4.58 -2.13
C GLN A 244 4.82 -4.56 -0.63
N GLN A 245 4.01 -3.57 -0.25
CA GLN A 245 3.32 -3.53 1.03
C GLN A 245 1.82 -3.68 0.80
N VAL A 246 1.22 -4.68 1.45
CA VAL A 246 -0.23 -4.91 1.42
C VAL A 246 -0.80 -4.86 2.83
N ILE A 247 -1.90 -4.13 3.00
CA ILE A 247 -2.74 -4.15 4.20
C ILE A 247 -4.17 -4.42 3.76
N ILE A 248 -4.83 -5.37 4.42
CA ILE A 248 -6.27 -5.62 4.31
C ILE A 248 -6.86 -5.43 5.69
N ALA A 249 -7.83 -4.55 5.82
CA ALA A 249 -8.46 -4.27 7.09
C ALA A 249 -9.99 -4.33 6.98
N ASP A 250 -10.57 -5.23 7.78
CA ASP A 250 -12.01 -5.36 7.95
C ASP A 250 -12.47 -4.42 9.06
N ARG A 251 -13.31 -3.44 8.72
CA ARG A 251 -14.01 -2.56 9.65
C ARG A 251 -15.41 -3.11 9.88
N ARG A 252 -15.66 -3.62 11.08
CA ARG A 252 -17.00 -4.04 11.50
C ARG A 252 -17.89 -2.85 11.82
N CYS A 253 -19.19 -3.07 11.82
CA CYS A 253 -20.21 -2.09 12.16
C CYS A 253 -20.25 -1.79 13.68
N ALA A 254 -21.03 -0.77 14.06
CA ALA A 254 -21.18 -0.37 15.46
C ALA A 254 -21.77 -1.48 16.36
N THR A 255 -22.66 -2.31 15.82
CA THR A 255 -23.22 -3.46 16.55
C THR A 255 -22.16 -4.50 16.92
N ASP A 256 -21.07 -4.55 16.15
CA ASP A 256 -19.88 -5.37 16.40
C ASP A 256 -18.74 -4.56 17.06
N HIS A 257 -19.12 -3.52 17.81
CA HIS A 257 -18.20 -2.64 18.56
C HIS A 257 -17.12 -1.95 17.70
N ASN A 258 -17.36 -1.76 16.39
CA ASN A 258 -16.39 -1.17 15.46
C ASN A 258 -15.00 -1.85 15.49
N VAL A 259 -14.95 -3.14 15.81
CA VAL A 259 -13.70 -3.90 15.80
C VAL A 259 -13.09 -3.83 14.40
N THR A 260 -11.80 -3.50 14.35
CA THR A 260 -11.03 -3.51 13.10
C THR A 260 -10.00 -4.62 13.17
N THR A 261 -10.09 -5.59 12.25
CA THR A 261 -9.09 -6.66 12.11
C THR A 261 -8.16 -6.29 10.98
N VAL A 262 -6.84 -6.39 11.21
CA VAL A 262 -5.84 -6.00 10.23
C VAL A 262 -4.99 -7.20 9.82
N HIS A 263 -4.92 -7.48 8.53
CA HIS A 263 -4.01 -8.45 7.93
C HIS A 263 -2.98 -7.69 7.10
N ALA A 264 -1.70 -7.84 7.43
CA ALA A 264 -0.64 -7.06 6.79
C ALA A 264 0.56 -7.94 6.40
N HIS A 265 1.08 -7.73 5.19
CA HIS A 265 2.29 -8.40 4.73
C HIS A 265 3.54 -7.91 5.47
N ARG A 266 3.62 -6.62 5.78
CA ARG A 266 4.71 -6.07 6.59
C ARG A 266 4.21 -5.77 8.00
N ALA A 267 5.09 -5.93 8.98
CA ALA A 267 4.74 -5.69 10.38
C ALA A 267 4.34 -4.22 10.59
N LEU A 268 3.18 -4.00 11.18
CA LEU A 268 2.70 -2.68 11.64
C LEU A 268 3.04 -2.45 13.13
N SER A 269 3.96 -3.24 13.69
CA SER A 269 4.47 -3.12 15.05
C SER A 269 5.99 -3.18 15.06
N LEU A 270 6.62 -2.35 15.88
CA LEU A 270 8.01 -2.53 16.31
C LEU A 270 8.02 -3.27 17.64
N PHE A 271 9.12 -3.95 18.00
CA PHE A 271 9.26 -4.66 19.29
C PHE A 271 8.89 -3.78 20.50
N ARG A 272 9.05 -2.45 20.38
CA ARG A 272 8.76 -1.46 21.42
C ARG A 272 7.37 -0.81 21.34
N LEU A 273 6.61 -1.02 20.25
CA LEU A 273 5.28 -0.43 20.07
C LEU A 273 4.24 -1.50 19.76
N GLN A 274 3.30 -1.65 20.69
CA GLN A 274 2.10 -2.43 20.44
C GLN A 274 1.19 -1.67 19.47
N ALA A 275 0.74 -2.36 18.42
CA ALA A 275 -0.23 -1.81 17.50
C ALA A 275 -1.54 -1.50 18.25
N PRO A 276 -2.18 -0.34 18.01
CA PRO A 276 -3.47 0.01 18.61
C PRO A 276 -4.62 -0.92 18.19
N TYR A 277 -4.44 -1.73 17.13
CA TYR A 277 -5.44 -2.67 16.64
C TYR A 277 -4.88 -4.10 16.61
N PRO A 278 -5.73 -5.12 16.82
CA PRO A 278 -5.35 -6.51 16.55
C PRO A 278 -4.88 -6.65 15.11
N PHE A 279 -3.64 -7.08 14.92
CA PHE A 279 -3.07 -7.33 13.61
C PHE A 279 -2.56 -8.77 13.51
N ALA A 280 -2.67 -9.34 12.32
CA ALA A 280 -2.06 -10.59 11.93
C ALA A 280 -1.06 -10.31 10.81
N HIS A 281 0.18 -10.76 11.02
CA HIS A 281 1.16 -10.82 9.95
C HIS A 281 0.80 -12.01 9.04
N VAL A 282 0.75 -11.77 7.73
CA VAL A 282 0.36 -12.76 6.73
C VAL A 282 1.30 -12.68 5.55
N GLU A 283 1.81 -13.81 5.07
CA GLU A 283 2.66 -13.83 3.88
C GLU A 283 1.95 -13.24 2.65
N LEU A 284 2.71 -12.57 1.78
CA LEU A 284 2.14 -11.89 0.61
C LEU A 284 1.42 -12.90 -0.30
N GLU A 285 2.05 -14.06 -0.54
CA GLU A 285 1.48 -15.13 -1.34
C GLU A 285 0.13 -15.61 -0.78
N THR A 286 0.05 -15.76 0.55
CA THR A 286 -1.21 -16.12 1.24
C THR A 286 -2.29 -15.06 1.04
N LEU A 287 -1.94 -13.76 1.11
CA LEU A 287 -2.91 -12.70 0.81
C LEU A 287 -3.41 -12.78 -0.63
N TYR A 288 -2.55 -13.09 -1.60
CA TYR A 288 -2.96 -13.22 -3.00
C TYR A 288 -3.78 -14.49 -3.29
N GLN A 289 -3.48 -15.60 -2.62
CA GLN A 289 -4.10 -16.89 -2.94
C GLN A 289 -5.34 -17.19 -2.09
N GLN A 290 -5.35 -16.79 -0.81
CA GLN A 290 -6.32 -17.29 0.18
C GLN A 290 -7.27 -16.20 0.72
N SER A 291 -6.99 -14.91 0.51
CA SER A 291 -7.83 -13.84 1.07
C SER A 291 -9.17 -13.62 0.35
N GLY A 292 -9.37 -14.22 -0.82
CA GLY A 292 -10.47 -13.90 -1.74
C GLY A 292 -10.28 -12.59 -2.51
N TYR A 293 -9.29 -11.75 -2.15
CA TYR A 293 -8.97 -10.50 -2.83
C TYR A 293 -7.86 -10.64 -3.88
N GLY A 294 -7.40 -11.85 -4.20
CA GLY A 294 -6.24 -12.07 -5.07
C GLY A 294 -6.31 -11.36 -6.43
N GLN A 295 -7.42 -11.51 -7.16
CA GLN A 295 -7.59 -10.84 -8.45
C GLN A 295 -7.66 -9.32 -8.31
N LEU A 296 -8.31 -8.84 -7.24
CA LEU A 296 -8.42 -7.43 -6.91
C LEU A 296 -7.05 -6.81 -6.61
N LEU A 297 -6.25 -7.46 -5.76
CA LEU A 297 -4.89 -7.07 -5.42
C LEU A 297 -3.97 -7.03 -6.65
N ARG A 298 -4.13 -7.95 -7.61
CA ARG A 298 -3.36 -7.92 -8.87
C ARG A 298 -3.67 -6.66 -9.67
N TRP A 299 -4.94 -6.31 -9.82
CA TRP A 299 -5.32 -5.10 -10.55
C TRP A 299 -4.99 -3.81 -9.79
N MET A 300 -5.08 -3.82 -8.46
CA MET A 300 -4.58 -2.72 -7.65
C MET A 300 -3.08 -2.50 -7.86
N TRP A 301 -2.29 -3.58 -7.91
CA TRP A 301 -0.86 -3.52 -8.19
C TRP A 301 -0.56 -2.95 -9.59
N GLU A 302 -1.25 -3.43 -10.62
CA GLU A 302 -1.07 -2.94 -11.99
C GLU A 302 -1.41 -1.45 -12.14
N LEU A 303 -2.45 -0.99 -11.43
CA LEU A 303 -2.82 0.42 -11.36
C LEU A 303 -1.78 1.23 -10.58
N ASP A 304 -1.39 0.77 -9.39
CA ASP A 304 -0.41 1.43 -8.53
C ASP A 304 0.94 1.64 -9.23
N ARG A 305 1.44 0.62 -9.93
CA ARG A 305 2.65 0.72 -10.76
C ARG A 305 2.52 1.81 -11.83
N ALA A 306 1.41 1.83 -12.55
CA ALA A 306 1.17 2.83 -13.60
C ALA A 306 1.08 4.25 -13.01
N LEU A 307 0.50 4.40 -11.82
CA LEU A 307 0.41 5.67 -11.09
C LEU A 307 1.78 6.14 -10.60
N HIS A 308 2.61 5.24 -10.07
CA HIS A 308 3.98 5.55 -9.67
C HIS A 308 4.82 6.05 -10.83
N GLU A 309 4.77 5.38 -11.98
CA GLU A 309 5.44 5.81 -13.21
C GLU A 309 4.95 7.21 -13.66
N ALA A 310 3.65 7.47 -13.56
CA ALA A 310 3.07 8.76 -13.92
C ALA A 310 3.50 9.89 -12.97
N ASP A 311 3.49 9.65 -11.65
CA ASP A 311 3.93 10.65 -10.66
C ASP A 311 5.43 10.93 -10.76
N HIS A 312 6.26 9.90 -10.98
CA HIS A 312 7.69 10.07 -11.21
C HIS A 312 7.98 10.97 -12.42
N ALA A 313 7.36 10.66 -13.57
CA ALA A 313 7.51 11.46 -14.79
C ALA A 313 7.06 12.92 -14.59
N ARG A 314 5.95 13.14 -13.87
CA ARG A 314 5.47 14.48 -13.50
C ARG A 314 6.50 15.25 -12.69
N ARG A 315 7.09 14.63 -11.67
CA ARG A 315 8.11 15.25 -10.81
C ARG A 315 9.40 15.57 -11.56
N GLU A 316 9.88 14.68 -12.41
CA GLU A 316 11.05 14.93 -13.27
C GLU A 316 10.82 16.12 -14.22
N ALA A 317 9.62 16.21 -14.81
CA ALA A 317 9.25 17.34 -15.65
C ALA A 317 9.24 18.67 -14.87
N ALA A 318 8.74 18.66 -13.64
CA ALA A 318 8.75 19.83 -12.75
C ALA A 318 10.19 20.26 -12.40
N THR A 319 11.06 19.31 -12.07
CA THR A 319 12.48 19.58 -11.79
C THR A 319 13.20 20.18 -12.99
N ARG A 320 13.01 19.63 -14.20
CA ARG A 320 13.60 20.17 -15.44
C ARG A 320 13.17 21.61 -15.73
N ARG A 321 11.90 21.94 -15.46
CA ARG A 321 11.38 23.32 -15.61
C ARG A 321 12.01 24.29 -14.61
N ARG A 322 12.24 23.85 -13.36
CA ARG A 322 12.91 24.66 -12.33
C ARG A 322 14.38 24.93 -12.68
N THR A 323 15.11 23.92 -13.17
CA THR A 323 16.54 24.07 -13.52
C THR A 323 16.75 24.81 -14.83
N GLY A 324 15.87 24.64 -15.83
CA GLY A 324 15.98 25.34 -17.13
C GLY A 324 15.75 26.85 -17.04
N ARG A 325 14.91 27.31 -16.10
CA ARG A 325 14.58 28.74 -15.93
C ARG A 325 15.70 29.55 -15.28
N GLY A 326 16.72 28.90 -14.70
CA GLY A 326 17.86 29.56 -14.05
C GLY A 326 19.07 29.81 -14.96
N ARG A 327 18.98 29.48 -16.26
CA ARG A 327 20.09 29.56 -17.22
C ARG A 327 19.91 30.59 -18.35
N SER A 328 18.79 31.31 -18.37
CA SER A 328 18.50 32.40 -19.33
C SER A 328 18.75 33.76 -18.71
#